data_AF-A0A2T7TKF2-F1
#
_entry.id   AF-A0A2T7TKF2-F1
#
_cell.length_a   1.000
_cell.length_b   1.000
_cell.length_c   1.000
_cell.angle_alpha   90.00
_cell.angle_beta   90.00
_cell.angle_gamma   90.00
#
_symmetry.space_group_name_H-M   'P 1'
#
loop_
_entity.id
_entity.type
_entity.pdbx_description
1 polymer ?
#
loop_
_entity_poly.entity_id
_entity_poly.type
_entity_poly.pdbx_seq_one_letter_code
_entity_poly.pdbx_strand_id
1 'polypeptide(L)'
;MSDCQSLGDCADSRIERLYDYLDGALSHDDLVEIKNHLEDCPECAEEHDLECVIRSVVKRSCTEVAPTTLKTSILDRISQIKTAEH
;
A
#
# COMPACT_ATOMS: atom_id res chain seq x y z
N MET A 1 -14.05 15.63 -18.49
CA MET A 1 -13.59 14.28 -18.15
C MET A 1 -12.11 14.30 -18.38
N SER A 2 -11.34 14.67 -17.36
CA SER A 2 -9.89 14.71 -17.44
C SER A 2 -9.38 13.28 -17.37
N ASP A 3 -8.47 12.93 -18.26
CA ASP A 3 -7.98 11.57 -18.43
C ASP A 3 -7.16 11.13 -17.20
N CYS A 4 -7.75 10.34 -16.29
CA CYS A 4 -7.06 9.75 -15.13
C CYS A 4 -6.14 8.57 -15.51
N GLN A 5 -5.58 8.58 -16.72
CA GLN A 5 -4.80 7.48 -17.31
C GLN A 5 -3.56 7.12 -16.50
N SER A 6 -2.96 8.07 -15.79
CA SER A 6 -1.81 7.85 -14.89
C SER A 6 -2.14 6.95 -13.70
N LEU A 7 -3.40 6.91 -13.27
CA LEU A 7 -3.86 5.97 -12.26
C LEU A 7 -4.39 4.66 -12.88
N GLY A 8 -4.86 4.68 -14.12
CA GLY A 8 -5.28 3.48 -14.85
C GLY A 8 -6.33 3.77 -15.91
N ASP A 9 -6.31 2.99 -16.99
CA ASP A 9 -7.19 3.18 -18.16
C ASP A 9 -8.62 2.69 -17.92
N CYS A 10 -8.89 2.00 -16.80
CA CYS A 10 -10.21 1.55 -16.39
C CYS A 10 -10.41 1.68 -14.88
N ALA A 11 -11.65 1.51 -14.39
CA ALA A 11 -11.95 1.62 -12.97
C ALA A 11 -11.16 0.61 -12.12
N ASP A 12 -11.03 -0.63 -12.60
CA ASP A 12 -10.33 -1.70 -11.87
C ASP A 12 -8.83 -1.42 -11.74
N SER A 13 -8.16 -1.02 -12.83
CA SER A 13 -6.73 -0.71 -12.82
C SER A 13 -6.39 0.53 -11.98
N ARG A 14 -7.31 1.50 -11.92
CA ARG A 14 -7.21 2.66 -11.03
C ARG A 14 -7.24 2.28 -9.55
N ILE A 15 -8.16 1.40 -9.16
CA ILE A 15 -8.27 0.93 -7.78
C ILE A 15 -7.04 0.10 -7.40
N GLU A 16 -6.57 -0.77 -8.29
CA GLU A 16 -5.37 -1.60 -8.06
C GLU A 16 -4.14 -0.72 -7.80
N ARG A 17 -3.87 0.26 -8.66
CA ARG A 17 -2.74 1.19 -8.47
C ARG A 17 -2.86 2.05 -7.22
N LEU A 18 -4.08 2.45 -6.85
CA LEU A 18 -4.31 3.18 -5.61
C LEU A 18 -3.99 2.32 -4.39
N TYR A 19 -4.33 1.03 -4.41
CA TYR A 19 -3.95 0.09 -3.35
C TYR A 19 -2.44 -0.15 -3.30
N ASP A 20 -1.78 -0.34 -4.44
CA ASP A 20 -0.32 -0.49 -4.48
C ASP A 20 0.38 0.75 -3.92
N TYR A 21 -0.14 1.95 -4.21
CA TYR A 21 0.33 3.21 -3.64
C TYR A 21 0.15 3.24 -2.11
N LEU A 22 -1.02 2.88 -1.60
CA LEU A 22 -1.34 2.87 -0.17
C LEU A 22 -0.61 1.78 0.63
N ASP A 23 -0.24 0.69 -0.02
CA ASP A 23 0.55 -0.40 0.56
C ASP A 23 2.07 -0.15 0.46
N GLY A 24 2.49 0.86 -0.32
CA GLY A 24 3.90 1.17 -0.56
C GLY A 24 4.59 0.11 -1.41
N ALA A 25 3.84 -0.59 -2.27
CA ALA A 25 4.32 -1.65 -3.14
C ALA A 25 4.89 -1.14 -4.48
N LEU A 26 4.83 0.18 -4.72
CA LEU A 26 5.25 0.82 -5.95
C LEU A 26 6.73 1.19 -5.98
N SER A 27 7.26 1.33 -7.19
CA SER A 27 8.59 1.89 -7.40
C SER A 27 8.61 3.39 -7.04
N HIS A 28 9.80 3.95 -6.83
CA HIS A 28 9.93 5.38 -6.54
C HIS A 28 9.32 6.26 -7.64
N ASP A 29 9.50 5.89 -8.90
CA ASP A 29 9.01 6.67 -10.04
C ASP A 29 7.47 6.65 -10.09
N ASP A 30 6.87 5.47 -9.90
CA ASP A 30 5.40 5.30 -9.84
C ASP A 30 4.78 6.06 -8.66
N LEU A 31 5.46 6.08 -7.50
CA LEU A 31 5.01 6.84 -6.33
C LEU A 31 4.94 8.34 -6.63
N VAL A 32 5.93 8.89 -7.33
CA VAL A 32 5.97 10.31 -7.70
C VAL A 32 4.89 10.61 -8.73
N GLU A 33 4.69 9.74 -9.73
CA GLU A 33 3.65 9.89 -10.74
C GLU A 33 2.26 9.95 -10.12
N ILE A 34 1.90 8.97 -9.30
CA ILE A 34 0.59 8.91 -8.65
C ILE A 34 0.40 10.09 -7.70
N LYS A 35 1.44 10.46 -6.94
CA LYS A 35 1.37 11.61 -6.04
C LYS A 35 1.05 12.89 -6.80
N ASN A 36 1.78 13.19 -7.86
CA ASN A 36 1.51 14.38 -8.68
C ASN A 36 0.08 14.35 -9.24
N HIS A 37 -0.39 13.18 -9.69
CA HIS A 37 -1.75 13.04 -10.16
C HIS A 37 -2.80 13.33 -9.07
N LEU A 38 -2.61 12.83 -7.84
CA LEU A 38 -3.49 13.12 -6.72
C LEU A 38 -3.50 14.62 -6.35
N GLU A 39 -2.41 15.34 -6.60
CA GLU A 39 -2.33 16.79 -6.39
C GLU A 39 -3.08 17.59 -7.48
N ASP A 40 -3.10 17.10 -8.73
CA ASP A 40 -3.76 17.75 -9.87
C ASP A 40 -5.21 17.29 -10.10
N CYS A 41 -5.63 16.13 -9.58
CA CYS A 41 -6.92 15.51 -9.84
C CYS A 41 -7.78 15.37 -8.57
N PRO A 42 -8.79 16.26 -8.36
CA PRO A 42 -9.62 16.22 -7.15
C PRO A 42 -10.47 14.96 -7.04
N GLU A 43 -10.96 14.41 -8.15
CA GLU A 43 -11.77 13.18 -8.14
C GLU A 43 -10.96 11.98 -7.61
N CYS A 44 -9.71 11.84 -8.04
CA CYS A 44 -8.85 10.76 -7.56
C CYS A 44 -8.35 10.99 -6.13
N ALA A 45 -8.18 12.25 -5.72
CA ALA A 45 -7.90 12.60 -4.33
C ALA A 45 -9.06 12.23 -3.39
N GLU A 46 -10.30 12.47 -3.80
CA GLU A 46 -11.49 12.07 -3.02
C GLU A 46 -11.57 10.55 -2.82
N GLU A 47 -11.29 9.76 -3.86
CA GLU A 47 -11.26 8.29 -3.78
C GLU A 47 -10.12 7.80 -2.87
N HIS A 48 -8.93 8.41 -2.95
CA HIS A 48 -7.81 8.13 -2.05
C HIS A 48 -8.17 8.40 -0.58
N ASP A 49 -8.83 9.53 -0.31
CA ASP A 49 -9.21 9.92 1.03
C ASP A 49 -10.27 8.98 1.61
N LEU A 50 -11.23 8.55 0.79
CA LEU A 50 -12.22 7.54 1.16
C LEU A 50 -11.52 6.23 1.59
N GLU A 51 -10.56 5.75 0.79
CA GLU A 51 -9.83 4.52 1.10
C GLU A 51 -8.99 4.67 2.39
N CYS A 52 -8.36 5.83 2.61
CA CYS A 52 -7.66 6.11 3.86
C CYS A 52 -8.58 6.01 5.09
N VAL A 53 -9.82 6.50 4.97
CA VAL A 53 -10.83 6.38 6.03
C VAL A 53 -11.20 4.91 6.25
N ILE A 54 -11.44 4.15 5.19
CA ILE A 54 -11.77 2.71 5.27
C ILE A 54 -10.64 1.95 5.99
N ARG A 55 -9.39 2.12 5.56
CA ARG A 55 -8.22 1.47 6.18
C ARG A 55 -8.08 1.85 7.66
N SER A 56 -8.35 3.11 8.00
CA SER A 56 -8.35 3.58 9.40
C SER A 56 -9.44 2.89 10.23
N VAL A 57 -10.64 2.71 9.67
CA VAL A 57 -11.76 2.01 10.30
C VAL A 57 -11.49 0.52 10.48
N VAL A 58 -10.87 -0.13 9.49
CA VAL A 58 -10.46 -1.54 9.59
C VAL A 58 -9.40 -1.70 10.67
N LYS A 59 -8.37 -0.84 10.66
CA LYS A 59 -7.27 -0.88 11.62
C LYS A 59 -7.70 -0.69 13.07
N ARG A 60 -8.67 0.19 13.35
CA ARG A 60 -9.21 0.34 14.73
C ARG A 60 -10.00 -0.89 15.19
N SER A 61 -10.58 -1.64 14.26
CA SER A 61 -11.45 -2.77 14.57
C SER A 61 -10.65 -4.08 14.71
N CYS A 62 -9.49 -4.16 14.06
CA CYS A 62 -8.55 -5.27 14.19
C CYS A 62 -7.53 -4.98 15.32
N THR A 63 -7.86 -5.39 16.55
CA THR A 63 -6.98 -5.24 17.72
C THR A 63 -6.13 -6.48 18.00
N GLU A 64 -5.98 -7.37 17.01
CA GLU A 64 -5.20 -8.60 17.17
C GLU A 64 -3.71 -8.27 17.24
N VAL A 65 -3.12 -8.50 18.42
CA VAL A 65 -1.69 -8.31 18.64
C VAL A 65 -0.97 -9.57 18.20
N ALA A 66 0.04 -9.42 17.34
CA ALA A 66 0.89 -10.52 16.96
C ALA A 66 1.51 -11.18 18.20
N PRO A 67 1.52 -12.53 18.29
CA PRO A 67 2.06 -13.21 19.46
C PRO A 67 3.55 -12.90 19.63
N THR A 68 4.00 -12.71 20.87
CA THR A 68 5.39 -12.35 21.20
C THR A 68 6.40 -13.38 20.70
N THR A 69 5.97 -14.64 20.55
CA THR A 69 6.76 -15.75 20.01
C THR A 69 7.03 -15.64 18.51
N LEU A 70 6.21 -14.90 17.76
CA LEU A 70 6.36 -14.73 16.31
C LEU A 70 7.66 -14.00 15.98
N LYS A 71 7.98 -12.93 16.72
CA LYS A 71 9.21 -12.16 16.53
C LYS A 71 10.45 -13.03 16.70
N THR A 72 10.49 -13.83 17.78
CA THR A 72 11.60 -14.76 18.05
C THR A 72 11.74 -15.79 16.95
N SER A 73 10.62 -16.39 16.50
CA SER A 73 10.61 -17.37 15.42
C SER A 73 11.13 -16.80 14.09
N ILE A 74 10.72 -15.58 13.74
CA ILE A 74 11.19 -14.89 12.53
C ILE A 74 12.71 -14.63 12.60
N LEU A 75 13.20 -14.09 13.72
CA LEU A 75 14.63 -13.79 13.90
C LEU A 75 15.50 -15.05 13.86
N ASP A 76 15.02 -16.14 14.46
CA ASP A 76 15.68 -17.44 14.40
C ASP A 76 15.77 -17.95 12.95
N ARG A 77 14.64 -17.93 12.21
CA ARG A 77 14.60 -18.34 10.80
C ARG A 77 15.55 -17.53 9.93
N ILE A 78 15.59 -16.21 10.11
CA ILE A 78 16.51 -15.31 9.38
C ILE A 78 17.97 -15.66 9.69
N SER A 79 18.28 -15.97 10.96
CA SER A 79 19.64 -16.31 11.38
C SER A 79 20.10 -17.64 10.79
N GLN A 80 19.20 -18.64 10.73
CA GLN A 80 19.48 -19.92 10.08
C GLN A 80 19.79 -19.76 8.58
N ILE A 81 18.98 -18.97 7.86
CA ILE A 81 19.21 -18.70 6.43
C ILE A 81 20.57 -18.04 6.22
N LYS A 82 20.89 -16.99 7.00
CA LYS A 82 22.19 -16.30 6.92
C LYS A 82 23.40 -17.19 7.22
N THR A 83 23.23 -18.24 8.01
CA THR A 83 24.31 -19.17 8.38
C THR A 83 24.46 -20.30 7.34
N ALA A 84 23.37 -20.68 6.67
CA ALA A 84 23.37 -21.72 5.64
C ALA A 84 23.91 -21.24 4.27
N GLU A 85 23.99 -19.93 4.06
CA GLU A 85 24.55 -19.31 2.85
C GLU A 85 26.08 -19.11 2.93
N HIS A 86 26.74 -19.68 3.94
CA HIS A 86 28.18 -19.57 4.14
C HIS A 86 28.95 -20.88 3.93
#